data_AF-A0A853LQB9-F1
#
_entry.id   AF-A0A853LQB9-F1
#
_cell.length_a   1.000
_cell.length_b   1.000
_cell.length_c   1.000
_cell.angle_alpha   90.00
_cell.angle_beta   90.00
_cell.angle_gamma   90.00
#
_symmetry.space_group_name_H-M   'P 1'
#
loop_
_entity.id
_entity.type
_entity.pdbx_description
1 polymer ?
#
loop_
_entity_poly.entity_id
_entity_poly.type
_entity_poly.pdbx_seq_one_letter_code
_entity_poly.pdbx_strand_id
1 'polypeptide(L)'
;MNWTVDIPIDQLPPLPPLPSDLRARLDAALARPAAQQPSWPTDQAAAMRTVLESVPPVTVPSEIVRLQEHLAQVARGEAFLLQGGDCAETFTENTEPHIRGNIRALLQMAVVLTYGASMPVIKVARIAGQYAKPRSADIDALGLKSYRGDMINGFAADAAVREHDPSRLVRAYANASAAMNLMRALTSSGLASLHLVHDWNREFVRTSPAGARYEALANEIDRGLKFMSACGVADRNLQTAEIYASHEALVLDYERSMLRLAETEGGEPQLFDLSAHTVWIGERTRQLDGAHIAFAEVIANPIGVKIGPTITPELAVEYVERLDPHNKPGRLTLVSRMGNSKVRDLLPPIVEKVQAAGHQVIWQCDPMHGNTHESSTGYKTRHFDRIVDEVQGFFEVHRALGTHPGGIHVEITGEDVTECLG
;
A
#
# COMPACT_ATOMS: atom_id res chain seq x y z
N MET A 1 28.00 -9.14 -8.19
CA MET A 1 27.52 -9.64 -9.49
C MET A 1 26.42 -8.70 -9.94
N ASN A 2 26.60 -8.00 -11.06
CA ASN A 2 25.53 -7.21 -11.65
C ASN A 2 24.49 -8.17 -12.24
N TRP A 3 23.21 -7.95 -11.95
CA TRP A 3 22.12 -8.56 -12.70
C TRP A 3 22.08 -7.85 -14.05
N THR A 4 22.90 -8.27 -15.01
CA THR A 4 22.73 -7.81 -16.38
C THR A 4 21.60 -8.61 -16.99
N VAL A 5 20.56 -7.89 -17.40
CA VAL A 5 19.53 -8.45 -18.27
C VAL A 5 20.19 -8.58 -19.64
N ASP A 6 20.76 -9.75 -19.95
CA ASP A 6 21.43 -10.04 -21.22
C ASP A 6 20.42 -10.26 -22.37
N ILE A 7 19.24 -9.63 -22.30
CA ILE A 7 18.22 -9.69 -23.35
C ILE A 7 18.48 -8.53 -24.30
N PRO A 8 18.84 -8.78 -25.57
CA PRO A 8 18.93 -7.73 -26.57
C PRO A 8 17.56 -7.06 -26.72
N ILE A 9 17.47 -5.77 -26.40
CA ILE A 9 16.20 -5.01 -26.36
C ILE A 9 15.52 -4.99 -27.74
N ASP A 10 16.32 -5.07 -28.81
CA ASP A 10 15.90 -5.17 -30.22
C ASP A 10 15.12 -6.46 -30.55
N GLN A 11 15.13 -7.46 -29.65
CA GLN A 11 14.43 -8.73 -29.83
C GLN A 11 13.08 -8.80 -29.09
N LEU A 12 12.72 -7.76 -28.33
CA LEU A 12 11.42 -7.71 -27.65
C LEU A 12 10.30 -7.38 -28.65
N PRO A 13 9.14 -8.07 -28.58
CA PRO A 13 8.04 -7.78 -29.48
C PRO A 13 7.53 -6.35 -29.22
N PRO A 14 7.21 -5.58 -30.29
CA PRO A 14 6.60 -4.28 -30.13
C PRO A 14 5.20 -4.46 -29.54
N LEU A 15 4.89 -3.72 -28.48
CA LEU A 15 3.53 -3.66 -27.95
C LEU A 15 2.65 -2.80 -28.85
N PRO A 16 1.34 -3.08 -28.92
CA PRO A 16 0.42 -2.20 -29.59
C PRO A 16 0.50 -0.79 -28.97
N PRO A 17 0.57 0.27 -29.79
CA PRO A 17 0.63 1.63 -29.29
C PRO A 17 -0.66 1.97 -28.53
N LEU A 18 -0.54 2.80 -27.49
CA LEU A 18 -1.71 3.35 -26.80
C LEU A 18 -2.57 4.17 -27.78
N PRO A 19 -3.90 4.21 -27.57
CA PRO A 19 -4.78 5.20 -28.18
C PRO A 19 -4.20 6.62 -28.05
N SER A 20 -4.36 7.44 -29.10
CA SER A 20 -3.69 8.73 -29.22
C SER A 20 -4.05 9.71 -28.10
N ASP A 21 -5.30 9.67 -27.63
CA ASP A 21 -5.80 10.45 -26.50
C ASP A 21 -5.15 10.02 -25.18
N LEU A 22 -5.08 8.71 -24.91
CA LEU A 22 -4.43 8.17 -23.70
C LEU A 22 -2.92 8.44 -23.70
N ARG A 23 -2.27 8.32 -24.87
CA ARG A 23 -0.86 8.70 -25.03
C ARG A 23 -0.67 10.19 -24.70
N ALA A 24 -1.47 11.08 -25.28
CA ALA A 24 -1.36 12.51 -25.06
C ALA A 24 -1.59 12.89 -23.59
N ARG A 25 -2.58 12.28 -22.92
CA ARG A 25 -2.83 12.47 -21.48
C ARG A 25 -1.66 12.02 -20.62
N LEU A 26 -1.11 10.83 -20.90
CA LEU A 26 0.04 10.30 -20.18
C LEU A 26 1.29 11.17 -20.38
N ASP A 27 1.58 11.59 -21.62
CA ASP A 27 2.74 12.44 -21.91
C ASP A 27 2.60 13.81 -21.23
N ALA A 28 1.39 14.39 -21.22
CA ALA A 28 1.11 15.65 -20.50
C ALA A 28 1.25 15.50 -18.98
N ALA A 29 0.84 14.37 -18.41
CA ALA A 29 1.02 14.07 -16.99
C ALA A 29 2.51 13.93 -16.62
N LEU A 30 3.27 13.19 -17.43
CA LEU A 30 4.69 12.91 -17.18
C LEU A 30 5.61 14.09 -17.52
N ALA A 31 5.14 15.08 -18.27
CA ALA A 31 5.87 16.34 -18.50
C ALA A 31 5.90 17.26 -17.26
N ARG A 32 5.03 17.01 -16.27
CA ARG A 32 5.00 17.79 -15.02
C ARG A 32 6.23 17.47 -14.15
N PRO A 33 6.61 18.38 -13.23
CA PRO A 33 7.70 18.10 -12.29
C PRO A 33 7.42 16.89 -11.41
N ALA A 34 8.38 15.97 -11.32
CA ALA A 34 8.32 14.79 -10.47
C ALA A 34 9.34 14.91 -9.34
N ALA A 35 8.88 15.00 -8.09
CA ALA A 35 9.78 15.02 -6.94
C ALA A 35 10.37 13.62 -6.67
N GLN A 36 11.49 13.57 -5.93
CA GLN A 36 12.08 12.33 -5.39
C GLN A 36 12.50 11.28 -6.43
N GLN A 37 12.65 11.66 -7.71
CA GLN A 37 13.06 10.73 -8.77
C GLN A 37 14.55 10.34 -8.66
N PRO A 38 14.92 9.15 -9.15
CA PRO A 38 16.32 8.76 -9.28
C PRO A 38 17.10 9.63 -10.29
N SER A 39 18.40 9.85 -10.03
CA SER A 39 19.29 10.64 -10.89
C SER A 39 20.08 9.80 -11.91
N TRP A 40 19.51 8.71 -12.43
CA TRP A 40 20.17 7.88 -13.46
C TRP A 40 20.09 8.50 -14.86
N PRO A 41 20.96 8.10 -15.82
CA PRO A 41 20.88 8.57 -17.20
C PRO A 41 19.56 8.17 -17.90
N THR A 42 18.98 9.10 -18.66
CA THR A 42 17.67 8.94 -19.30
C THR A 42 17.64 7.81 -20.33
N ASP A 43 18.72 7.60 -21.06
CA ASP A 43 18.89 6.53 -22.06
C ASP A 43 18.90 5.14 -21.40
N GLN A 44 19.59 4.99 -20.28
CA GLN A 44 19.61 3.75 -19.52
C GLN A 44 18.25 3.46 -18.88
N ALA A 45 17.58 4.48 -18.34
CA ALA A 45 16.22 4.35 -17.85
C ALA A 45 15.26 3.92 -18.96
N ALA A 46 15.37 4.51 -20.16
CA ALA A 46 14.56 4.14 -21.31
C ALA A 46 14.73 2.67 -21.71
N ALA A 47 15.98 2.20 -21.76
CA ALA A 47 16.28 0.80 -22.02
C ALA A 47 15.57 -0.15 -21.03
N MET A 48 15.63 0.18 -19.73
CA MET A 48 14.98 -0.63 -18.69
C MET A 48 13.45 -0.56 -18.75
N ARG A 49 12.88 0.61 -19.08
CA ARG A 49 11.44 0.74 -19.30
C ARG A 49 10.98 -0.13 -20.47
N THR A 50 11.70 -0.14 -21.59
CA THR A 50 11.35 -0.97 -22.76
C THR A 50 11.35 -2.46 -22.42
N VAL A 51 12.27 -2.92 -21.55
CA VAL A 51 12.23 -4.29 -21.03
C VAL A 51 10.91 -4.54 -20.28
N LEU A 52 10.58 -3.68 -19.32
CA LEU A 52 9.40 -3.81 -18.45
C LEU A 52 8.06 -3.58 -19.16
N GLU A 53 8.04 -2.88 -20.29
CA GLU A 53 6.84 -2.73 -21.09
C GLU A 53 6.34 -4.10 -21.59
N SER A 54 7.23 -5.05 -21.93
CA SER A 54 6.83 -6.32 -22.55
C SER A 54 6.74 -7.51 -21.59
N VAL A 55 7.08 -7.35 -20.32
CA VAL A 55 6.99 -8.46 -19.33
C VAL A 55 5.54 -8.76 -18.92
N PRO A 56 5.25 -9.99 -18.46
CA PRO A 56 3.98 -10.31 -17.82
C PRO A 56 3.69 -9.37 -16.64
N PRO A 57 2.46 -8.86 -16.49
CA PRO A 57 2.14 -7.96 -15.40
C PRO A 57 2.10 -8.67 -14.03
N VAL A 58 2.21 -7.91 -12.94
CA VAL A 58 2.13 -8.44 -11.56
C VAL A 58 0.68 -8.71 -11.16
N THR A 59 -0.22 -7.82 -11.58
CA THR A 59 -1.67 -7.90 -11.38
C THR A 59 -2.40 -7.92 -12.72
N VAL A 60 -3.71 -8.19 -12.71
CA VAL A 60 -4.54 -8.07 -13.92
C VAL A 60 -5.73 -7.14 -13.71
N PRO A 61 -6.25 -6.49 -14.76
CA PRO A 61 -7.31 -5.48 -14.65
C PRO A 61 -8.56 -5.96 -13.90
N SER A 62 -8.98 -7.21 -14.11
CA SER A 62 -10.16 -7.78 -13.44
C SER A 62 -10.03 -7.86 -11.92
N GLU A 63 -8.81 -8.05 -11.39
CA GLU A 63 -8.55 -8.03 -9.95
C GLU A 63 -8.64 -6.62 -9.39
N ILE A 64 -8.21 -5.62 -10.16
CA ILE A 64 -8.29 -4.20 -9.81
C ILE A 64 -9.75 -3.74 -9.79
N VAL A 65 -10.55 -4.15 -10.78
CA VAL A 65 -11.99 -3.86 -10.82
C VAL A 65 -12.69 -4.48 -9.61
N ARG A 66 -12.37 -5.74 -9.25
CA ARG A 66 -12.90 -6.36 -8.04
C ARG A 66 -12.48 -5.60 -6.77
N LEU A 67 -11.22 -5.17 -6.67
CA LEU A 67 -10.77 -4.34 -5.55
C LEU A 67 -11.55 -3.02 -5.50
N GLN A 68 -11.81 -2.38 -6.64
CA GLN A 68 -12.60 -1.16 -6.73
C GLN A 68 -14.01 -1.35 -6.14
N GLU A 69 -14.66 -2.47 -6.43
CA GLU A 69 -15.97 -2.84 -5.87
C GLU A 69 -15.92 -3.04 -4.34
N HIS A 70 -14.89 -3.73 -3.85
CA HIS A 70 -14.65 -3.91 -2.42
C HIS A 70 -14.37 -2.59 -1.70
N LEU A 71 -13.55 -1.73 -2.28
CA LEU A 71 -13.26 -0.41 -1.72
C LEU A 71 -14.49 0.52 -1.78
N ALA A 72 -15.37 0.35 -2.76
CA ALA A 72 -16.64 1.06 -2.78
C ALA A 72 -17.52 0.66 -1.57
N GLN A 73 -17.51 -0.59 -1.14
CA GLN A 73 -18.18 -1.02 0.10
C GLN A 73 -17.56 -0.36 1.33
N VAL A 74 -16.22 -0.26 1.39
CA VAL A 74 -15.54 0.44 2.48
C VAL A 74 -15.98 1.91 2.53
N ALA A 75 -15.99 2.61 1.39
CA ALA A 75 -16.39 4.02 1.32
C ALA A 75 -17.85 4.26 1.77
N ARG A 76 -18.73 3.27 1.58
CA ARG A 76 -20.13 3.32 2.03
C ARG A 76 -20.36 2.92 3.49
N GLY A 77 -19.31 2.53 4.22
CA GLY A 77 -19.46 2.06 5.60
C GLY A 77 -19.89 0.60 5.75
N GLU A 78 -19.76 -0.19 4.68
CA GLU A 78 -20.18 -1.60 4.62
C GLU A 78 -19.01 -2.58 4.82
N ALA A 79 -17.77 -2.07 4.83
CA ALA A 79 -16.54 -2.84 5.01
C ALA A 79 -15.44 -1.99 5.66
N PHE A 80 -14.34 -2.64 6.08
CA PHE A 80 -13.17 -2.00 6.67
C PHE A 80 -11.90 -2.35 5.89
N LEU A 81 -10.98 -1.40 5.72
CA LEU A 81 -9.72 -1.59 5.01
C LEU A 81 -8.57 -1.84 5.99
N LEU A 82 -7.91 -2.99 5.85
CA LEU A 82 -6.64 -3.30 6.51
C LEU A 82 -5.52 -3.26 5.47
N GLN A 83 -4.65 -2.26 5.58
CA GLN A 83 -3.45 -2.18 4.77
C GLN A 83 -2.19 -2.32 5.63
N GLY A 84 -1.25 -3.20 5.26
CA GLY A 84 0.01 -3.29 5.98
C GLY A 84 1.04 -4.26 5.43
N GLY A 85 2.27 -4.11 5.92
CA GLY A 85 3.47 -4.85 5.50
C GLY A 85 4.72 -4.00 5.76
N ASP A 86 5.83 -4.29 5.10
CA ASP A 86 7.10 -3.63 5.41
C ASP A 86 7.09 -2.14 5.08
N CYS A 87 7.91 -1.37 5.79
CA CYS A 87 8.16 0.04 5.43
C CYS A 87 8.80 0.14 4.04
N ALA A 88 9.82 -0.67 3.80
CA ALA A 88 10.47 -0.86 2.51
C ALA A 88 10.86 -2.33 2.38
N GLU A 89 10.38 -3.00 1.35
CA GLU A 89 10.85 -4.35 1.02
C GLU A 89 12.32 -4.25 0.56
N THR A 90 13.10 -5.28 0.88
CA THR A 90 14.48 -5.44 0.36
C THR A 90 14.56 -6.67 -0.51
N PHE A 91 15.44 -6.67 -1.52
CA PHE A 91 15.64 -7.86 -2.36
C PHE A 91 16.24 -9.03 -1.58
N THR A 92 16.94 -8.74 -0.48
CA THR A 92 17.55 -9.75 0.38
C THR A 92 16.53 -10.44 1.27
N GLU A 93 15.55 -9.71 1.78
CA GLU A 93 14.52 -10.26 2.68
C GLU A 93 13.29 -10.77 1.93
N ASN A 94 13.20 -10.54 0.62
CA ASN A 94 12.15 -11.06 -0.27
C ASN A 94 12.23 -12.59 -0.43
N THR A 95 11.96 -13.29 0.66
CA THR A 95 12.14 -14.73 0.84
C THR A 95 10.83 -15.36 1.29
N GLU A 96 10.70 -16.66 1.05
CA GLU A 96 9.49 -17.39 1.42
C GLU A 96 9.11 -17.25 2.91
N PRO A 97 10.03 -17.39 3.89
CA PRO A 97 9.66 -17.27 5.30
C PRO A 97 9.15 -15.87 5.67
N HIS A 98 9.82 -14.82 5.17
CA HIS A 98 9.46 -13.43 5.46
C HIS A 98 8.09 -13.08 4.86
N ILE A 99 7.88 -13.37 3.57
CA ILE A 99 6.60 -13.16 2.88
C ILE A 99 5.47 -13.91 3.60
N ARG A 100 5.70 -15.19 3.95
CA ARG A 100 4.72 -16.00 4.69
C ARG A 100 4.42 -15.42 6.07
N GLY A 101 5.44 -14.92 6.77
CA GLY A 101 5.31 -14.25 8.06
C GLY A 101 4.43 -13.00 7.98
N ASN A 102 4.67 -12.15 6.99
CA ASN A 102 3.91 -10.92 6.78
C ASN A 102 2.44 -11.20 6.38
N ILE A 103 2.22 -12.16 5.48
CA ILE A 103 0.86 -12.62 5.11
C ILE A 103 0.13 -13.19 6.33
N ARG A 104 0.81 -14.00 7.14
CA ARG A 104 0.26 -14.54 8.39
C ARG A 104 -0.18 -13.41 9.33
N ALA A 105 0.70 -12.43 9.58
CA ALA A 105 0.39 -11.30 10.46
C ALA A 105 -0.84 -10.51 9.96
N LEU A 106 -0.91 -10.26 8.65
CA LEU A 106 -2.03 -9.55 8.04
C LEU A 106 -3.36 -10.33 8.19
N LEU A 107 -3.34 -11.64 7.98
CA LEU A 107 -4.53 -12.50 8.16
C LEU A 107 -4.98 -12.59 9.62
N GLN A 108 -4.03 -12.70 10.57
CA GLN A 108 -4.32 -12.70 12.01
C GLN A 108 -5.04 -11.42 12.44
N MET A 109 -4.54 -10.26 12.00
CA MET A 109 -5.18 -8.97 12.25
C MET A 109 -6.55 -8.89 11.58
N ALA A 110 -6.67 -9.34 10.33
CA ALA A 110 -7.92 -9.28 9.58
C ALA A 110 -9.06 -10.02 10.27
N VAL A 111 -8.81 -11.20 10.86
CA VAL A 111 -9.83 -11.98 11.59
C VAL A 111 -10.33 -11.22 12.82
N VAL A 112 -9.41 -10.65 13.61
CA VAL A 112 -9.77 -9.89 14.82
C VAL A 112 -10.57 -8.64 14.44
N LEU A 113 -10.12 -7.92 13.41
CA LEU A 113 -10.81 -6.74 12.91
C LEU A 113 -12.19 -7.07 12.30
N THR A 114 -12.32 -8.19 11.59
CA THR A 114 -13.61 -8.64 11.03
C THR A 114 -14.62 -8.88 12.14
N TYR A 115 -14.20 -9.54 13.23
CA TYR A 115 -15.04 -9.74 14.39
C TYR A 115 -15.45 -8.42 15.04
N GLY A 116 -14.46 -7.56 15.36
CA GLY A 116 -14.70 -6.29 16.04
C GLY A 116 -15.51 -5.29 15.23
N ALA A 117 -15.34 -5.27 13.90
CA ALA A 117 -16.08 -4.38 13.01
C ALA A 117 -17.44 -4.97 12.58
N SER A 118 -17.64 -6.29 12.74
CA SER A 118 -18.85 -7.00 12.29
C SER A 118 -19.18 -6.80 10.81
N MET A 119 -18.15 -6.61 9.98
CA MET A 119 -18.23 -6.38 8.55
C MET A 119 -16.97 -6.91 7.85
N PRO A 120 -16.99 -7.11 6.51
CA PRO A 120 -15.83 -7.59 5.77
C PRO A 120 -14.60 -6.70 5.97
N VAL A 121 -13.42 -7.33 6.10
CA VAL A 121 -12.13 -6.64 6.08
C VAL A 121 -11.42 -6.89 4.74
N ILE A 122 -11.22 -5.83 3.98
CA ILE A 122 -10.46 -5.83 2.72
C ILE A 122 -8.97 -5.77 3.07
N LYS A 123 -8.21 -6.76 2.61
CA LYS A 123 -6.80 -6.96 3.00
C LYS A 123 -5.89 -6.50 1.87
N VAL A 124 -5.07 -5.48 2.15
CA VAL A 124 -4.13 -4.92 1.19
C VAL A 124 -2.72 -4.99 1.79
N ALA A 125 -1.84 -5.79 1.21
CA ALA A 125 -0.47 -5.90 1.65
C ALA A 125 0.40 -4.76 1.06
N ARG A 126 1.34 -4.23 1.85
CA ARG A 126 2.49 -3.49 1.36
C ARG A 126 3.54 -4.52 0.92
N ILE A 127 3.46 -4.96 -0.32
CA ILE A 127 4.24 -6.10 -0.83
C ILE A 127 4.33 -6.04 -2.34
N ALA A 128 5.32 -6.75 -2.91
CA ALA A 128 5.48 -6.95 -4.33
C ALA A 128 5.67 -5.65 -5.12
N GLY A 129 6.33 -4.66 -4.52
CA GLY A 129 6.56 -3.38 -5.19
C GLY A 129 7.08 -2.25 -4.30
N GLN A 130 7.06 -2.42 -2.97
CA GLN A 130 7.43 -1.40 -1.98
C GLN A 130 8.95 -1.24 -1.83
N TYR A 131 9.67 -1.18 -2.96
CA TYR A 131 11.13 -1.13 -3.07
C TYR A 131 11.69 0.29 -3.24
N ALA A 132 10.86 1.33 -3.10
CA ALA A 132 11.29 2.72 -3.22
C ALA A 132 10.79 3.55 -2.03
N LYS A 133 11.62 4.50 -1.57
CA LYS A 133 11.31 5.36 -0.43
C LYS A 133 11.76 6.81 -0.69
N PRO A 134 10.90 7.80 -0.40
CA PRO A 134 11.33 9.20 -0.47
C PRO A 134 12.22 9.53 0.73
N ARG A 135 13.08 10.54 0.58
CA ARG A 135 14.03 10.97 1.63
C ARG A 135 13.89 12.46 1.89
N SER A 136 14.01 12.83 3.16
CA SER A 136 14.05 14.25 3.57
C SER A 136 15.37 14.93 3.19
N ALA A 137 16.46 14.17 3.06
CA ALA A 137 17.78 14.68 2.71
C ALA A 137 18.44 13.75 1.69
N ASP A 138 19.10 14.34 0.70
CA ASP A 138 19.83 13.60 -0.34
C ASP A 138 21.12 12.95 0.18
N ILE A 139 21.71 13.53 1.22
CA ILE A 139 22.89 13.01 1.91
C ILE A 139 22.46 12.57 3.32
N ASP A 140 22.91 11.39 3.75
CA ASP A 140 22.62 10.85 5.08
C ASP A 140 23.66 11.26 6.13
N ALA A 141 23.46 10.80 7.37
CA ALA A 141 24.35 11.12 8.49
C ALA A 141 25.79 10.60 8.32
N LEU A 142 26.03 9.69 7.38
CA LEU A 142 27.37 9.16 7.05
C LEU A 142 28.04 9.95 5.91
N GLY A 143 27.40 11.01 5.40
CA GLY A 143 27.91 11.78 4.27
C GLY A 143 27.74 11.07 2.92
N LEU A 144 26.94 9.99 2.86
CA LEU A 144 26.67 9.24 1.64
C LEU A 144 25.34 9.67 1.02
N LYS A 145 25.18 9.45 -0.30
CA LYS A 145 23.86 9.51 -0.94
C LYS A 145 22.89 8.63 -0.16
N SER A 146 21.76 9.19 0.26
CA SER A 146 20.75 8.49 1.03
C SER A 146 20.27 7.21 0.34
N TYR A 147 20.13 6.13 1.10
CA TYR A 147 19.40 4.94 0.63
C TYR A 147 17.94 5.30 0.29
N ARG A 148 17.53 5.02 -0.95
CA ARG A 148 16.22 5.35 -1.53
C ARG A 148 15.37 4.12 -1.84
N GLY A 149 15.76 2.95 -1.34
CA GLY A 149 15.06 1.69 -1.59
C GLY A 149 15.75 0.89 -2.69
N ASP A 150 15.58 -0.42 -2.64
CA ASP A 150 16.30 -1.38 -3.48
C ASP A 150 16.03 -1.24 -4.98
N MET A 151 14.91 -0.62 -5.38
CA MET A 151 14.62 -0.25 -6.77
C MET A 151 15.54 0.87 -7.30
N ILE A 152 16.18 1.64 -6.42
CA ILE A 152 17.00 2.80 -6.77
C ILE A 152 18.48 2.53 -6.49
N ASN A 153 18.83 2.18 -5.25
CA ASN A 153 20.20 1.93 -4.81
C ASN A 153 20.23 0.88 -3.68
N GLY A 154 21.41 0.47 -3.22
CA GLY A 154 21.53 -0.54 -2.17
C GLY A 154 21.62 0.04 -0.76
N PHE A 155 21.25 -0.77 0.24
CA PHE A 155 21.24 -0.35 1.65
C PHE A 155 22.64 -0.09 2.24
N ALA A 156 23.63 -0.90 1.86
CA ALA A 156 24.98 -0.87 2.44
C ALA A 156 25.59 0.54 2.42
N ALA A 157 26.32 0.90 3.48
CA ALA A 157 26.96 2.20 3.64
C ALA A 157 28.27 2.27 2.83
N ASP A 158 28.14 2.13 1.51
CA ASP A 158 29.24 2.21 0.54
C ASP A 158 28.85 3.13 -0.62
N ALA A 159 29.76 4.00 -1.05
CA ALA A 159 29.47 5.02 -2.06
C ALA A 159 29.03 4.42 -3.41
N ALA A 160 29.67 3.33 -3.85
CA ALA A 160 29.32 2.67 -5.11
C ALA A 160 27.95 1.97 -5.01
N VAL A 161 27.63 1.39 -3.85
CA VAL A 161 26.32 0.78 -3.60
C VAL A 161 25.18 1.82 -3.55
N ARG A 162 25.48 3.06 -3.15
CA ARG A 162 24.50 4.15 -3.07
C ARG A 162 24.24 4.86 -4.40
N GLU A 163 25.01 4.56 -5.45
CA GLU A 163 24.71 5.06 -6.80
C GLU A 163 23.36 4.54 -7.31
N HIS A 164 22.68 5.39 -8.06
CA HIS A 164 21.37 5.07 -8.62
C HIS A 164 21.56 4.23 -9.88
N ASP A 165 21.05 3.01 -9.85
CA ASP A 165 21.28 2.02 -10.90
C ASP A 165 19.95 1.61 -11.53
N PRO A 166 19.66 1.99 -12.80
CA PRO A 166 18.38 1.71 -13.44
C PRO A 166 18.14 0.22 -13.66
N SER A 167 19.18 -0.64 -13.67
CA SER A 167 18.99 -2.10 -13.76
C SER A 167 18.18 -2.68 -12.60
N ARG A 168 18.12 -1.95 -11.47
CA ARG A 168 17.30 -2.29 -10.31
C ARG A 168 15.80 -2.18 -10.58
N LEU A 169 15.37 -1.48 -11.63
CA LEU A 169 13.97 -1.50 -12.09
C LEU A 169 13.56 -2.92 -12.49
N VAL A 170 14.37 -3.59 -13.30
CA VAL A 170 14.09 -4.97 -13.73
C VAL A 170 14.22 -5.95 -12.57
N ARG A 171 15.20 -5.73 -11.68
CA ARG A 171 15.34 -6.53 -10.47
C ARG A 171 14.14 -6.38 -9.53
N ALA A 172 13.60 -5.17 -9.40
CA ALA A 172 12.39 -4.92 -8.61
C ALA A 172 11.19 -5.64 -9.20
N TYR A 173 10.99 -5.59 -10.52
CA TYR A 173 9.95 -6.36 -11.20
C TYR A 173 10.07 -7.88 -10.95
N ALA A 174 11.27 -8.43 -11.08
CA ALA A 174 11.50 -9.87 -10.86
C ALA A 174 11.17 -10.29 -9.41
N ASN A 175 11.52 -9.44 -8.44
CA ASN A 175 11.19 -9.66 -7.02
C ASN A 175 9.69 -9.50 -6.74
N ALA A 176 9.06 -8.48 -7.32
CA ALA A 176 7.63 -8.22 -7.23
C ALA A 176 6.80 -9.38 -7.76
N SER A 177 7.08 -9.83 -8.98
CA SER A 177 6.39 -10.97 -9.61
C SER A 177 6.58 -12.27 -8.82
N ALA A 178 7.78 -12.55 -8.30
CA ALA A 178 8.04 -13.72 -7.47
C ALA A 178 7.28 -13.66 -6.12
N ALA A 179 7.28 -12.50 -5.46
CA ALA A 179 6.56 -12.29 -4.20
C ALA A 179 5.04 -12.42 -4.40
N MET A 180 4.50 -11.80 -5.46
CA MET A 180 3.09 -11.89 -5.81
C MET A 180 2.68 -13.34 -6.13
N ASN A 181 3.51 -14.08 -6.87
CA ASN A 181 3.27 -15.50 -7.15
C ASN A 181 3.19 -16.32 -5.85
N LEU A 182 4.13 -16.13 -4.92
CA LEU A 182 4.09 -16.80 -3.63
C LEU A 182 2.85 -16.39 -2.82
N MET A 183 2.52 -15.10 -2.78
CA MET A 183 1.33 -14.62 -2.07
C MET A 183 0.06 -15.30 -2.58
N ARG A 184 -0.14 -15.37 -3.91
CA ARG A 184 -1.28 -16.06 -4.55
C ARG A 184 -1.33 -17.54 -4.17
N ALA A 185 -0.17 -18.22 -4.14
CA ALA A 185 -0.08 -19.61 -3.74
C ALA A 185 -0.44 -19.80 -2.25
N LEU A 186 0.04 -18.92 -1.38
CA LEU A 186 -0.25 -18.99 0.06
C LEU A 186 -1.73 -18.71 0.37
N THR A 187 -2.34 -17.74 -0.30
CA THR A 187 -3.74 -17.36 -0.02
C THR A 187 -4.79 -18.31 -0.61
N SER A 188 -4.40 -19.13 -1.58
CA SER A 188 -5.20 -20.24 -2.10
C SER A 188 -4.90 -21.58 -1.41
N SER A 189 -3.90 -21.61 -0.52
CA SER A 189 -3.56 -22.76 0.31
C SER A 189 -4.28 -22.76 1.66
N GLY A 190 -4.07 -23.80 2.46
CA GLY A 190 -4.61 -23.88 3.82
C GLY A 190 -4.12 -22.79 4.80
N LEU A 191 -3.10 -21.98 4.44
CA LEU A 191 -2.62 -20.87 5.28
C LEU A 191 -3.73 -19.83 5.54
N ALA A 192 -4.62 -19.62 4.56
CA ALA A 192 -5.72 -18.67 4.66
C ALA A 192 -6.94 -19.20 5.44
N SER A 193 -6.91 -20.45 5.90
CA SER A 193 -8.01 -21.03 6.67
C SER A 193 -8.22 -20.28 7.98
N LEU A 194 -9.46 -19.82 8.21
CA LEU A 194 -9.83 -19.11 9.44
C LEU A 194 -9.50 -19.90 10.72
N HIS A 195 -9.60 -21.23 10.69
CA HIS A 195 -9.27 -22.07 11.84
C HIS A 195 -7.79 -21.96 12.22
N LEU A 196 -6.91 -22.09 11.23
CA LEU A 196 -5.46 -21.99 11.45
C LEU A 196 -5.05 -20.59 11.91
N VAL A 197 -5.64 -19.56 11.29
CA VAL A 197 -5.41 -18.16 11.67
C VAL A 197 -5.82 -17.91 13.13
N HIS A 198 -6.93 -18.50 13.57
CA HIS A 198 -7.39 -18.36 14.94
C HIS A 198 -6.51 -19.11 15.95
N ASP A 199 -5.97 -20.27 15.59
CA ASP A 199 -5.03 -21.00 16.46
C ASP A 199 -3.77 -20.18 16.74
N TRP A 200 -3.25 -19.43 15.75
CA TRP A 200 -2.14 -18.50 15.98
C TRP A 200 -2.51 -17.35 16.92
N ASN A 201 -3.74 -16.84 16.87
CA ASN A 201 -4.20 -15.81 17.81
C ASN A 201 -4.29 -16.35 19.25
N ARG A 202 -4.70 -17.61 19.42
CA ARG A 202 -4.67 -18.27 20.74
C ARG A 202 -3.25 -18.45 21.24
N GLU A 203 -2.31 -18.79 20.37
CA GLU A 203 -0.90 -18.88 20.73
C GLU A 203 -0.32 -17.52 21.16
N PHE A 204 -0.67 -16.44 20.47
CA PHE A 204 -0.33 -15.09 20.87
C PHE A 204 -0.85 -14.76 22.28
N VAL A 205 -2.13 -15.05 22.56
CA VAL A 205 -2.72 -14.81 23.89
C VAL A 205 -2.00 -15.62 24.97
N ARG A 206 -1.59 -16.85 24.68
CA ARG A 206 -0.90 -17.73 25.62
C ARG A 206 0.53 -17.27 25.95
N THR A 207 1.24 -16.71 24.96
CA THR A 207 2.66 -16.37 25.07
C THR A 207 2.92 -14.87 25.33
N SER A 208 1.91 -14.01 25.15
CA SER A 208 2.02 -12.58 25.42
C SER A 208 2.01 -12.27 26.92
N PRO A 209 2.91 -11.40 27.42
CA PRO A 209 2.86 -10.90 28.80
C PRO A 209 1.54 -10.20 29.15
N ALA A 210 0.86 -9.63 28.16
CA ALA A 210 -0.44 -8.97 28.29
C ALA A 210 -1.62 -9.88 27.85
N GLY A 211 -1.41 -11.19 27.71
CA GLY A 211 -2.40 -12.14 27.21
C GLY A 211 -3.76 -12.07 27.90
N ALA A 212 -3.77 -11.93 29.23
CA ALA A 212 -4.99 -11.80 30.03
C ALA A 212 -5.87 -10.60 29.60
N ARG A 213 -5.29 -9.53 29.07
CA ARG A 213 -6.04 -8.37 28.55
C ARG A 213 -6.85 -8.73 27.30
N TYR A 214 -6.36 -9.66 26.48
CA TYR A 214 -6.94 -10.01 25.18
C TYR A 214 -7.72 -11.33 25.20
N GLU A 215 -7.61 -12.10 26.28
CA GLU A 215 -8.20 -13.44 26.43
C GLU A 215 -9.72 -13.44 26.23
N ALA A 216 -10.44 -12.45 26.77
CA ALA A 216 -11.88 -12.38 26.64
C ALA A 216 -12.33 -12.26 25.17
N LEU A 217 -11.70 -11.37 24.41
CA LEU A 217 -12.00 -11.17 22.98
C LEU A 217 -11.59 -12.39 22.15
N ALA A 218 -10.43 -12.97 22.42
CA ALA A 218 -9.98 -14.17 21.72
C ALA A 218 -10.94 -15.35 21.94
N ASN A 219 -11.44 -15.54 23.17
CA ASN A 219 -12.45 -16.54 23.49
C ASN A 219 -13.81 -16.24 22.82
N GLU A 220 -14.16 -14.97 22.62
CA GLU A 220 -15.37 -14.57 21.90
C GLU A 220 -15.28 -14.96 20.41
N ILE A 221 -14.15 -14.68 19.77
CA ILE A 221 -13.88 -15.07 18.38
C ILE A 221 -13.90 -16.60 18.23
N ASP A 222 -13.29 -17.34 19.16
CA ASP A 222 -13.31 -18.81 19.18
C ASP A 222 -14.75 -19.34 19.17
N ARG A 223 -15.61 -18.77 20.01
CA ARG A 223 -17.04 -19.13 20.06
C ARG A 223 -17.76 -18.78 18.77
N GLY A 224 -17.48 -17.64 18.17
CA GLY A 224 -18.04 -17.23 16.87
C GLY A 224 -17.70 -18.22 15.75
N LEU A 225 -16.43 -18.62 15.66
CA LEU A 225 -15.98 -19.61 14.66
C LEU A 225 -16.59 -21.00 14.90
N LYS A 226 -16.67 -21.44 16.16
CA LYS A 226 -17.35 -22.70 16.53
C LYS A 226 -18.85 -22.65 16.22
N PHE A 227 -19.49 -21.50 16.42
CA PHE A 227 -20.90 -21.30 16.07
C PHE A 227 -21.11 -21.43 14.56
N MET A 228 -20.29 -20.78 13.73
CA MET A 228 -20.34 -20.94 12.27
C MET A 228 -20.20 -22.41 11.86
N SER A 229 -19.22 -23.12 12.43
CA SER A 229 -19.01 -24.54 12.17
C SER A 229 -20.22 -25.39 12.61
N ALA A 230 -20.80 -25.12 13.78
CA ALA A 230 -21.98 -25.82 14.30
C ALA A 230 -23.24 -25.57 13.46
N CYS A 231 -23.35 -24.40 12.83
CA CYS A 231 -24.40 -24.09 11.85
C CYS A 231 -24.16 -24.74 10.47
N GLY A 232 -23.11 -25.55 10.31
CA GLY A 232 -22.80 -26.25 9.07
C GLY A 232 -22.11 -25.38 8.02
N VAL A 233 -21.53 -24.25 8.40
CA VAL A 233 -20.77 -23.40 7.47
C VAL A 233 -19.42 -24.07 7.19
N ALA A 234 -19.35 -24.82 6.10
CA ALA A 234 -18.14 -25.44 5.55
C ALA A 234 -17.78 -24.81 4.19
N ASP A 235 -17.92 -23.49 4.10
CA ASP A 235 -17.75 -22.77 2.84
C ASP A 235 -16.28 -22.78 2.40
N ARG A 236 -16.06 -23.13 1.12
CA ARG A 236 -14.74 -23.01 0.46
C ARG A 236 -14.24 -21.57 0.49
N ASN A 237 -15.13 -20.58 0.54
CA ASN A 237 -14.79 -19.17 0.69
C ASN A 237 -14.14 -18.83 2.04
N LEU A 238 -14.21 -19.72 3.05
CA LEU A 238 -13.48 -19.59 4.32
C LEU A 238 -12.11 -20.30 4.30
N GLN A 239 -11.79 -20.98 3.20
CA GLN A 239 -10.53 -21.70 2.99
C GLN A 239 -9.54 -20.91 2.14
N THR A 240 -10.01 -19.92 1.39
CA THR A 240 -9.19 -19.00 0.61
C THR A 240 -9.32 -17.57 1.16
N ALA A 241 -8.34 -16.73 0.86
CA ALA A 241 -8.41 -15.30 1.14
C ALA A 241 -7.96 -14.49 -0.06
N GLU A 242 -8.55 -13.32 -0.25
CA GLU A 242 -8.04 -12.33 -1.20
C GLU A 242 -7.12 -11.37 -0.44
N ILE A 243 -5.86 -11.28 -0.86
CA ILE A 243 -4.93 -10.25 -0.41
C ILE A 243 -4.47 -9.51 -1.66
N TYR A 244 -4.56 -8.19 -1.63
CA TYR A 244 -4.17 -7.33 -2.74
C TYR A 244 -2.79 -6.72 -2.47
N ALA A 245 -1.93 -6.63 -3.49
CA ALA A 245 -0.65 -5.91 -3.42
C ALA A 245 -0.81 -4.38 -3.59
N SER A 246 0.03 -3.63 -2.89
CA SER A 246 0.14 -2.17 -2.97
C SER A 246 1.54 -1.66 -2.65
N HIS A 247 1.89 -0.50 -3.22
CA HIS A 247 3.10 0.27 -2.90
C HIS A 247 2.91 1.77 -3.14
N GLU A 248 3.88 2.57 -2.68
CA GLU A 248 3.97 3.99 -3.03
C GLU A 248 4.38 4.12 -4.50
N ALA A 249 3.50 4.68 -5.34
CA ALA A 249 3.83 5.00 -6.72
C ALA A 249 4.84 6.16 -6.74
N LEU A 250 6.12 5.83 -6.67
CA LEU A 250 7.20 6.80 -6.45
C LEU A 250 8.08 6.95 -7.69
N VAL A 251 8.61 5.85 -8.22
CA VAL A 251 9.56 5.86 -9.33
C VAL A 251 8.76 5.80 -10.63
N LEU A 252 8.51 6.95 -11.25
CA LEU A 252 7.62 7.03 -12.40
C LEU A 252 8.14 6.26 -13.62
N ASP A 253 9.45 6.02 -13.70
CA ASP A 253 10.02 5.11 -14.71
C ASP A 253 9.51 3.67 -14.56
N TYR A 254 9.34 3.19 -13.32
CA TYR A 254 8.79 1.88 -13.04
C TYR A 254 7.29 1.86 -13.35
N GLU A 255 6.51 2.73 -12.71
CA GLU A 255 5.05 2.73 -12.81
C GLU A 255 4.59 2.90 -14.28
N ARG A 256 5.21 3.82 -15.04
CA ARG A 256 4.84 4.04 -16.45
C ARG A 256 5.15 2.84 -17.35
N SER A 257 6.18 2.06 -17.01
CA SER A 257 6.55 0.87 -17.78
C SER A 257 5.64 -0.32 -17.49
N MET A 258 4.93 -0.29 -16.35
CA MET A 258 3.98 -1.31 -15.92
C MET A 258 2.53 -0.98 -16.32
N LEU A 259 2.31 0.13 -17.03
CA LEU A 259 1.01 0.46 -17.61
C LEU A 259 0.61 -0.56 -18.68
N ARG A 260 -0.63 -1.03 -18.62
CA ARG A 260 -1.26 -1.84 -19.66
C ARG A 260 -2.64 -1.28 -19.97
N LEU A 261 -3.00 -1.35 -21.26
CA LEU A 261 -4.34 -1.03 -21.71
C LEU A 261 -5.25 -2.22 -21.47
N ALA A 262 -6.44 -1.98 -20.95
CA ALA A 262 -7.47 -3.00 -20.85
C ALA A 262 -8.86 -2.41 -21.07
N GLU A 263 -9.72 -3.24 -21.65
CA GLU A 263 -11.15 -2.99 -21.76
C GLU A 263 -11.85 -3.82 -20.70
N THR A 264 -12.61 -3.16 -19.82
CA THR A 264 -13.54 -3.84 -18.91
C THR A 264 -14.85 -4.09 -19.64
N GLU A 265 -15.61 -5.12 -19.26
CA GLU A 265 -16.87 -5.46 -19.95
C GLU A 265 -17.78 -4.23 -20.13
N GLY A 266 -18.05 -3.86 -21.39
CA GLY A 266 -18.93 -2.74 -21.75
C GLY A 266 -18.35 -1.33 -21.51
N GLY A 267 -17.07 -1.20 -21.18
CA GLY A 267 -16.39 0.08 -20.93
C GLY A 267 -15.42 0.50 -22.04
N GLU A 268 -14.99 1.75 -21.98
CA GLU A 268 -13.91 2.29 -22.82
C GLU A 268 -12.55 1.72 -22.40
N PRO A 269 -11.56 1.61 -23.31
CA PRO A 269 -10.20 1.25 -22.95
C PRO A 269 -9.62 2.20 -21.89
N GLN A 270 -9.08 1.65 -20.80
CA GLN A 270 -8.43 2.42 -19.74
C GLN A 270 -7.00 1.94 -19.50
N LEU A 271 -6.17 2.82 -18.96
CA LEU A 271 -4.82 2.46 -18.50
C LEU A 271 -4.89 1.94 -17.08
N PHE A 272 -4.32 0.76 -16.86
CA PHE A 272 -4.09 0.22 -15.53
C PHE A 272 -2.61 0.15 -15.26
N ASP A 273 -2.18 0.59 -14.09
CA ASP A 273 -0.86 0.26 -13.57
C ASP A 273 -0.92 -1.16 -13.01
N LEU A 274 -0.34 -2.10 -13.74
CA LEU A 274 -0.36 -3.52 -13.38
C LEU A 274 0.87 -3.94 -12.57
N SER A 275 1.58 -2.99 -11.97
CA SER A 275 2.59 -3.27 -10.94
C SER A 275 1.96 -3.66 -9.60
N ALA A 276 0.73 -3.18 -9.31
CA ALA A 276 -0.01 -3.46 -8.08
C ALA A 276 -1.53 -3.38 -8.31
N HIS A 277 -2.34 -3.65 -7.28
CA HIS A 277 -3.79 -3.50 -7.40
C HIS A 277 -4.22 -2.06 -7.07
N THR A 278 -3.61 -1.49 -6.04
CA THR A 278 -3.77 -0.09 -5.64
C THR A 278 -2.41 0.48 -5.30
N VAL A 279 -2.21 1.76 -5.57
CA VAL A 279 -0.99 2.50 -5.24
C VAL A 279 -1.35 3.75 -4.47
N TRP A 280 -0.41 4.31 -3.73
CA TRP A 280 -0.61 5.62 -3.09
C TRP A 280 0.48 6.63 -3.46
N ILE A 281 0.12 7.90 -3.30
CA ILE A 281 1.05 9.03 -3.42
C ILE A 281 1.45 9.49 -2.02
N GLY A 282 2.77 9.57 -1.80
CA GLY A 282 3.35 9.95 -0.52
C GLY A 282 3.25 11.44 -0.21
N GLU A 283 3.46 11.78 1.06
CA GLU A 283 3.43 13.16 1.57
C GLU A 283 4.42 14.09 0.84
N ARG A 284 5.53 13.54 0.31
CA ARG A 284 6.61 14.30 -0.35
C ARG A 284 6.42 14.42 -1.87
N THR A 285 5.44 13.72 -2.44
CA THR A 285 5.19 13.64 -3.89
C THR A 285 3.77 14.04 -4.28
N ARG A 286 2.93 14.45 -3.32
CA ARG A 286 1.55 14.90 -3.54
C ARG A 286 1.41 16.35 -4.00
N GLN A 287 2.42 16.94 -4.64
CA GLN A 287 2.25 18.29 -5.21
C GLN A 287 1.07 18.25 -6.19
N LEU A 288 0.09 19.15 -6.01
CA LEU A 288 -1.16 19.11 -6.78
C LEU A 288 -0.90 19.15 -8.30
N ASP A 289 0.05 19.99 -8.72
CA ASP A 289 0.47 20.11 -10.12
C ASP A 289 1.71 19.28 -10.46
N GLY A 290 2.05 18.30 -9.61
CA GLY A 290 3.15 17.36 -9.82
C GLY A 290 2.75 16.18 -10.72
N ALA A 291 3.77 15.48 -11.22
CA ALA A 291 3.59 14.32 -12.09
C ALA A 291 2.92 13.13 -11.40
N HIS A 292 3.13 12.93 -10.09
CA HIS A 292 2.53 11.81 -9.36
C HIS A 292 1.01 11.90 -9.27
N ILE A 293 0.47 13.09 -8.96
CA ILE A 293 -0.98 13.33 -8.95
C ILE A 293 -1.54 13.16 -10.37
N ALA A 294 -0.89 13.78 -11.36
CA ALA A 294 -1.35 13.67 -12.75
C ALA A 294 -1.27 12.24 -13.31
N PHE A 295 -0.28 11.44 -12.90
CA PHE A 295 -0.22 10.02 -13.24
C PHE A 295 -1.39 9.24 -12.64
N ALA A 296 -1.73 9.50 -11.38
CA ALA A 296 -2.88 8.88 -10.72
C ALA A 296 -4.24 9.27 -11.35
N GLU A 297 -4.36 10.46 -11.94
CA GLU A 297 -5.54 10.86 -12.74
C GLU A 297 -5.70 10.03 -14.03
N VAL A 298 -4.60 9.49 -14.56
CA VAL A 298 -4.58 8.74 -15.83
C VAL A 298 -4.94 7.26 -15.64
N ILE A 299 -4.53 6.65 -14.52
CA ILE A 299 -4.70 5.21 -14.30
C ILE A 299 -6.08 4.86 -13.71
N ALA A 300 -6.55 3.64 -13.96
CA ALA A 300 -7.85 3.14 -13.51
C ALA A 300 -7.82 2.48 -12.11
N ASN A 301 -6.64 2.26 -11.54
CA ASN A 301 -6.48 1.71 -10.19
C ASN A 301 -7.13 2.60 -9.11
N PRO A 302 -7.65 2.02 -8.01
CA PRO A 302 -7.92 2.78 -6.79
C PRO A 302 -6.64 3.41 -6.25
N ILE A 303 -6.73 4.66 -5.76
CA ILE A 303 -5.57 5.48 -5.38
C ILE A 303 -5.66 5.91 -3.91
N GLY A 304 -4.54 5.87 -3.20
CA GLY A 304 -4.37 6.53 -1.90
C GLY A 304 -3.60 7.84 -2.00
N VAL A 305 -3.89 8.81 -1.12
CA VAL A 305 -3.06 10.00 -0.92
C VAL A 305 -2.76 10.16 0.57
N LYS A 306 -1.48 10.18 0.95
CA LYS A 306 -1.09 10.48 2.35
C LYS A 306 -1.37 11.95 2.63
N ILE A 307 -2.07 12.24 3.73
CA ILE A 307 -2.29 13.61 4.22
C ILE A 307 -1.69 13.78 5.61
N GLY A 308 -0.63 14.58 5.68
CA GLY A 308 0.03 14.99 6.92
C GLY A 308 -0.57 16.25 7.56
N PRO A 309 0.00 16.70 8.69
CA PRO A 309 -0.54 17.81 9.49
C PRO A 309 -0.47 19.20 8.82
N THR A 310 0.08 19.29 7.61
CA THR A 310 0.15 20.53 6.81
C THR A 310 -0.95 20.61 5.76
N ILE A 311 -1.79 19.57 5.63
CA ILE A 311 -2.94 19.60 4.73
C ILE A 311 -3.94 20.67 5.16
N THR A 312 -4.60 21.31 4.20
CA THR A 312 -5.77 22.16 4.45
C THR A 312 -7.03 21.46 3.95
N PRO A 313 -8.22 21.75 4.53
CA PRO A 313 -9.48 21.22 4.01
C PRO A 313 -9.69 21.50 2.53
N GLU A 314 -9.30 22.69 2.05
CA GLU A 314 -9.41 23.10 0.65
C GLU A 314 -8.55 22.22 -0.26
N LEU A 315 -7.27 22.01 0.10
CA LEU A 315 -6.37 21.16 -0.67
C LEU A 315 -6.83 19.69 -0.66
N ALA A 316 -7.44 19.23 0.43
CA ALA A 316 -8.04 17.90 0.48
C ALA A 316 -9.19 17.74 -0.53
N VAL A 317 -10.04 18.77 -0.68
CA VAL A 317 -11.09 18.79 -1.71
C VAL A 317 -10.49 18.85 -3.11
N GLU A 318 -9.43 19.62 -3.35
CA GLU A 318 -8.76 19.65 -4.66
C GLU A 318 -8.22 18.27 -5.06
N TYR A 319 -7.70 17.47 -4.13
CA TYR A 319 -7.33 16.08 -4.42
C TYR A 319 -8.53 15.22 -4.80
N VAL A 320 -9.66 15.40 -4.11
CA VAL A 320 -10.90 14.67 -4.40
C VAL A 320 -11.40 15.00 -5.80
N GLU A 321 -11.47 16.28 -6.15
CA GLU A 321 -11.93 16.73 -7.47
C GLU A 321 -11.05 16.20 -8.61
N ARG A 322 -9.71 16.14 -8.40
CA ARG A 322 -8.79 15.62 -9.41
C ARG A 322 -8.80 14.09 -9.53
N LEU A 323 -8.81 13.38 -8.40
CA LEU A 323 -8.57 11.93 -8.38
C LEU A 323 -9.86 11.08 -8.36
N ASP A 324 -10.99 11.70 -8.06
CA ASP A 324 -12.33 11.10 -8.16
C ASP A 324 -13.31 11.96 -9.00
N PRO A 325 -12.95 12.35 -10.24
CA PRO A 325 -13.74 13.29 -11.05
C PRO A 325 -15.11 12.72 -11.49
N HIS A 326 -15.31 11.42 -11.31
CA HIS A 326 -16.53 10.71 -11.69
C HIS A 326 -17.38 10.29 -10.48
N ASN A 327 -17.03 10.76 -9.27
CA ASN A 327 -17.69 10.42 -8.01
C ASN A 327 -17.94 8.91 -7.85
N LYS A 328 -16.87 8.13 -7.97
CA LYS A 328 -16.87 6.67 -7.83
C LYS A 328 -16.47 6.33 -6.39
N PRO A 329 -17.39 5.83 -5.54
CA PRO A 329 -17.08 5.52 -4.15
C PRO A 329 -15.86 4.59 -4.02
N GLY A 330 -14.93 4.93 -3.14
CA GLY A 330 -13.72 4.12 -2.90
C GLY A 330 -12.66 4.18 -3.99
N ARG A 331 -12.85 4.99 -5.04
CA ARG A 331 -11.78 5.33 -6.00
C ARG A 331 -10.60 6.01 -5.32
N LEU A 332 -10.88 6.92 -4.39
CA LEU A 332 -9.88 7.66 -3.64
C LEU A 332 -9.91 7.28 -2.16
N THR A 333 -8.74 7.04 -1.60
CA THR A 333 -8.50 6.91 -0.16
C THR A 333 -7.67 8.08 0.34
N LEU A 334 -8.18 8.82 1.33
CA LEU A 334 -7.42 9.84 2.05
C LEU A 334 -6.82 9.23 3.31
N VAL A 335 -5.48 9.15 3.35
CA VAL A 335 -4.74 8.44 4.39
C VAL A 335 -4.17 9.42 5.40
N SER A 336 -4.86 9.59 6.52
CA SER A 336 -4.51 10.51 7.62
C SER A 336 -3.31 10.02 8.43
N ARG A 337 -2.28 10.85 8.55
CA ARG A 337 -1.07 10.58 9.36
C ARG A 337 -0.64 11.80 10.18
N MET A 338 -1.54 12.32 11.01
CA MET A 338 -1.38 13.61 11.68
C MET A 338 -0.39 13.56 12.85
N GLY A 339 -0.22 12.39 13.46
CA GLY A 339 0.35 12.22 14.79
C GLY A 339 -0.75 12.24 15.86
N ASN A 340 -0.56 11.42 16.89
CA ASN A 340 -1.57 11.17 17.93
C ASN A 340 -2.02 12.45 18.64
N SER A 341 -1.11 13.41 18.84
CA SER A 341 -1.38 14.68 19.51
C SER A 341 -2.09 15.72 18.63
N LYS A 342 -2.37 15.42 17.36
CA LYS A 342 -2.91 16.39 16.39
C LYS A 342 -4.16 15.89 15.66
N VAL A 343 -4.36 14.57 15.58
CA VAL A 343 -5.45 13.98 14.78
C VAL A 343 -6.83 14.50 15.19
N ARG A 344 -7.06 14.69 16.50
CA ARG A 344 -8.35 15.15 17.05
C ARG A 344 -8.67 16.59 16.69
N ASP A 345 -7.66 17.42 16.47
CA ASP A 345 -7.82 18.84 16.14
C ASP A 345 -7.84 19.08 14.63
N LEU A 346 -6.95 18.40 13.90
CA LEU A 346 -6.71 18.70 12.49
C LEU A 346 -7.62 17.92 11.53
N LEU A 347 -8.03 16.71 11.89
CA LEU A 347 -8.82 15.86 10.99
C LEU A 347 -10.29 16.31 10.82
N PRO A 348 -11.03 16.75 11.87
CA PRO A 348 -12.43 17.12 11.72
C PRO A 348 -12.73 18.13 10.59
N PRO A 349 -12.05 19.29 10.49
CA PRO A 349 -12.38 20.26 9.45
C PRO A 349 -12.11 19.74 8.03
N ILE A 350 -11.18 18.80 7.87
CA ILE A 350 -10.89 18.15 6.58
C ILE A 350 -12.03 17.20 6.22
N VAL A 351 -12.45 16.36 7.16
CA VAL A 351 -13.55 15.41 6.96
C VAL A 351 -14.83 16.15 6.59
N GLU A 352 -15.20 17.18 7.36
CA GLU A 352 -16.40 17.98 7.09
C GLU A 352 -16.40 18.57 5.68
N LYS A 353 -15.27 19.16 5.26
CA LYS A 353 -15.16 19.83 3.96
C LYS A 353 -15.25 18.84 2.79
N VAL A 354 -14.57 17.70 2.90
CA VAL A 354 -14.62 16.64 1.87
C VAL A 354 -16.00 16.00 1.80
N GLN A 355 -16.64 15.72 2.94
CA GLN A 355 -18.00 15.18 2.96
C GLN A 355 -18.99 16.16 2.33
N ALA A 356 -18.84 17.46 2.57
CA ALA A 356 -19.69 18.50 1.98
C ALA A 356 -19.54 18.62 0.45
N ALA A 357 -18.41 18.15 -0.12
CA ALA A 357 -18.22 18.08 -1.57
C ALA A 357 -19.03 16.93 -2.22
N GLY A 358 -19.61 16.02 -1.44
CA GLY A 358 -20.50 14.96 -1.93
C GLY A 358 -19.79 13.73 -2.51
N HIS A 359 -18.47 13.63 -2.35
CA HIS A 359 -17.69 12.46 -2.74
C HIS A 359 -17.57 11.46 -1.60
N GLN A 360 -17.48 10.17 -1.95
CA GLN A 360 -17.35 9.08 -0.97
C GLN A 360 -15.92 8.51 -1.03
N VAL A 361 -15.01 9.19 -0.34
CA VAL A 361 -13.65 8.70 -0.14
C VAL A 361 -13.59 7.66 0.97
N ILE A 362 -12.55 6.82 0.97
CA ILE A 362 -12.19 6.04 2.15
C ILE A 362 -11.33 6.92 3.06
N TRP A 363 -11.75 7.04 4.32
CA TRP A 363 -10.90 7.59 5.38
C TRP A 363 -10.06 6.47 5.98
N GLN A 364 -8.74 6.55 5.83
CA GLN A 364 -7.81 5.55 6.36
C GLN A 364 -6.83 6.22 7.34
N CYS A 365 -6.54 5.56 8.46
CA CYS A 365 -5.58 6.03 9.45
C CYS A 365 -4.21 5.37 9.26
N ASP A 366 -3.15 6.17 9.08
CA ASP A 366 -1.75 5.78 9.16
C ASP A 366 -1.16 6.30 10.48
N PRO A 367 -1.22 5.52 11.56
CA PRO A 367 -0.76 5.92 12.89
C PRO A 367 0.77 5.81 13.05
N MET A 368 1.51 5.46 12.00
CA MET A 368 2.94 5.14 12.09
C MET A 368 3.78 6.37 11.75
N HIS A 369 3.54 6.94 10.58
CA HIS A 369 4.38 8.01 10.04
C HIS A 369 4.26 9.31 10.84
N GLY A 370 3.10 9.55 11.47
CA GLY A 370 2.82 10.68 12.38
C GLY A 370 3.68 10.70 13.65
N ASN A 371 4.06 9.51 14.14
CA ASN A 371 4.54 9.31 15.50
C ASN A 371 6.01 8.89 15.61
N THR A 372 6.78 9.12 14.55
CA THR A 372 8.19 8.73 14.52
C THR A 372 9.07 9.76 15.25
N HIS A 373 10.02 9.27 16.04
CA HIS A 373 11.06 10.08 16.68
C HIS A 373 12.41 9.33 16.67
N GLU A 374 13.49 10.04 17.00
CA GLU A 374 14.81 9.43 17.20
C GLU A 374 14.99 9.12 18.68
N SER A 375 15.41 7.89 18.99
CA SER A 375 15.74 7.45 20.35
C SER A 375 17.06 8.05 20.82
N SER A 376 17.34 7.99 22.12
CA SER A 376 18.63 8.40 22.69
C SER A 376 19.83 7.61 22.15
N THR A 377 19.59 6.42 21.59
CA THR A 377 20.58 5.56 20.94
C THR A 377 20.72 5.81 19.44
N GLY A 378 20.05 6.81 18.86
CA GLY A 378 20.17 7.18 17.45
C GLY A 378 19.33 6.35 16.48
N TYR A 379 18.48 5.44 16.99
CA TYR A 379 17.55 4.67 16.17
C TYR A 379 16.25 5.44 15.95
N LYS A 380 15.77 5.48 14.71
CA LYS A 380 14.43 5.95 14.37
C LYS A 380 13.40 4.93 14.86
N THR A 381 12.52 5.33 15.77
CA THR A 381 11.55 4.45 16.41
C THR A 381 10.18 5.13 16.59
N ARG A 382 9.20 4.37 17.06
CA ARG A 382 7.82 4.78 17.35
C ARG A 382 7.38 4.11 18.64
N HIS A 383 6.59 4.80 19.45
CA HIS A 383 6.04 4.23 20.68
C HIS A 383 4.65 3.64 20.40
N PHE A 384 4.41 2.40 20.82
CA PHE A 384 3.17 1.66 20.57
C PHE A 384 1.94 2.43 21.08
N ASP A 385 2.00 2.99 22.30
CA ASP A 385 0.89 3.81 22.83
C ASP A 385 0.51 5.00 21.94
N ARG A 386 1.47 5.64 21.28
CA ARG A 386 1.17 6.76 20.37
C ARG A 386 0.52 6.27 19.08
N ILE A 387 0.95 5.11 18.58
CA ILE A 387 0.33 4.46 17.43
C ILE A 387 -1.14 4.14 17.75
N VAL A 388 -1.40 3.52 18.91
CA VAL A 388 -2.76 3.20 19.37
C VAL A 388 -3.58 4.46 19.58
N ASP A 389 -3.03 5.50 20.22
CA ASP A 389 -3.76 6.75 20.50
C ASP A 389 -4.13 7.53 19.23
N GLU A 390 -3.34 7.49 18.16
CA GLU A 390 -3.74 8.10 16.89
C GLU A 390 -4.94 7.39 16.25
N VAL A 391 -4.97 6.06 16.28
CA VAL A 391 -6.13 5.29 15.82
C VAL A 391 -7.35 5.60 16.70
N GLN A 392 -7.16 5.66 18.01
CA GLN A 392 -8.22 6.01 18.96
C GLN A 392 -8.81 7.40 18.65
N GLY A 393 -7.97 8.42 18.46
CA GLY A 393 -8.40 9.76 18.09
C GLY A 393 -9.07 9.82 16.72
N PHE A 394 -8.58 9.06 15.74
CA PHE A 394 -9.22 8.92 14.44
C PHE A 394 -10.66 8.36 14.55
N PHE A 395 -10.87 7.30 15.33
CA PHE A 395 -12.20 6.76 15.58
C PHE A 395 -13.11 7.76 16.33
N GLU A 396 -12.58 8.52 17.29
CA GLU A 396 -13.35 9.56 18.00
C GLU A 396 -13.85 10.65 17.05
N VAL A 397 -13.01 11.14 16.13
CA VAL A 397 -13.39 12.12 15.10
C VAL A 397 -14.54 11.59 14.25
N HIS A 398 -14.40 10.38 13.72
CA HIS A 398 -15.43 9.80 12.85
C HIS A 398 -16.74 9.52 13.57
N ARG A 399 -16.70 9.04 14.82
CA ARG A 399 -17.89 8.87 15.66
C ARG A 399 -18.59 10.20 15.94
N ALA A 400 -17.84 11.26 16.25
CA ALA A 400 -18.41 12.58 16.52
C ALA A 400 -19.09 13.19 15.29
N LEU A 401 -18.52 12.98 14.10
CA LEU A 401 -19.05 13.49 12.83
C LEU A 401 -20.10 12.57 12.18
N GLY A 402 -20.34 11.37 12.72
CA GLY A 402 -21.22 10.38 12.10
C GLY A 402 -20.71 9.88 10.74
N THR A 403 -19.38 9.85 10.56
CA THR A 403 -18.72 9.38 9.33
C THR A 403 -18.03 8.04 9.57
N HIS A 404 -17.64 7.35 8.50
CA HIS A 404 -17.07 6.00 8.60
C HIS A 404 -15.54 6.02 8.82
N PRO A 405 -15.02 5.45 9.92
CA PRO A 405 -13.59 5.19 10.06
C PRO A 405 -13.21 4.00 9.17
N GLY A 406 -12.85 4.28 7.92
CA GLY A 406 -12.79 3.29 6.84
C GLY A 406 -11.66 2.28 6.88
N GLY A 407 -10.56 2.54 7.60
CA GLY A 407 -9.47 1.57 7.67
C GLY A 407 -8.21 2.03 8.39
N ILE A 408 -7.21 1.15 8.43
CA ILE A 408 -5.85 1.44 8.91
C ILE A 408 -4.79 1.10 7.87
N HIS A 409 -3.65 1.79 7.95
CA HIS A 409 -2.44 1.60 7.16
C HIS A 409 -1.24 1.51 8.10
N VAL A 410 -0.75 0.30 8.36
CA VAL A 410 0.31 0.04 9.35
C VAL A 410 1.57 -0.54 8.70
N GLU A 411 2.72 -0.28 9.29
CA GLU A 411 3.98 -0.94 8.93
C GLU A 411 4.21 -2.07 9.92
N ILE A 412 4.22 -3.32 9.43
CA ILE A 412 4.27 -4.53 10.24
C ILE A 412 5.19 -5.55 9.57
N THR A 413 5.77 -6.43 10.39
CA THR A 413 6.42 -7.66 9.93
C THR A 413 5.97 -8.83 10.81
N GLY A 414 5.99 -10.05 10.27
CA GLY A 414 5.70 -11.28 11.01
C GLY A 414 6.89 -11.80 11.83
N GLU A 415 8.00 -11.08 11.82
CA GLU A 415 9.23 -11.38 12.56
C GLU A 415 9.25 -10.72 13.96
N ASP A 416 10.05 -11.29 14.86
CA ASP A 416 10.23 -10.79 16.23
C ASP A 416 11.32 -9.69 16.25
N VAL A 417 11.00 -8.54 15.67
CA VAL A 417 11.91 -7.38 15.55
C VAL A 417 11.77 -6.41 16.73
N THR A 418 12.78 -5.56 16.92
CA THR A 418 12.85 -4.58 18.02
C THR A 418 12.90 -3.14 17.52
N GLU A 419 11.98 -2.78 16.62
CA GLU A 419 11.96 -1.46 15.97
C GLU A 419 11.06 -0.41 16.64
N CYS A 420 9.93 -0.83 17.23
CA CYS A 420 9.02 0.02 17.97
C CYS A 420 9.17 -0.22 19.48
N LEU A 421 9.02 0.84 20.27
CA LEU A 421 9.01 0.78 21.73
C LEU A 421 7.60 0.46 22.24
N GLY A 422 7.51 -0.25 23.37
CA GLY A 422 6.25 -0.50 24.10
C GLY A 422 5.88 -1.97 24.21
#